data_AF-A0A6B2CP94-F1
#
_entry.id   AF-A0A6B2CP94-F1
#
_cell.length_a   1.000
_cell.length_b   1.000
_cell.length_c   1.000
_cell.angle_alpha   90.00
_cell.angle_beta   90.00
_cell.angle_gamma   90.00
#
_symmetry.space_group_name_H-M   'P 1'
#
loop_
_entity.id
_entity.type
_entity.pdbx_description
1 polymer ?
#
loop_
_entity_poly.entity_id
_entity_poly.type
_entity_poly.pdbx_seq_one_letter_code
_entity_poly.pdbx_strand_id
1 'polypeptide(L)'
;MTFYFFINPYGWSVSNTSNQSVLYVTSLNVSQYLSPVIGDVIFPNSSANYLVVQFDPAWFYNYSSVTGGSVPGSTGPWNAWVVNEKSVKHGTVRSISFAPSPSPNLGPPWSGWDGVGTWSPYPWIPGPGDYVLVCVTYSPRTNSLYGFAEDLNYPWLVSSFSVSLSGYFRSPPSGTYAFGAGAGTGYTYAADWSIVYVWEGS
;
A
#
# COMPACT_ATOMS: atom_id res chain seq x y z
N MET A 1 2.87 2.79 -6.84
CA MET A 1 3.11 1.34 -6.87
C MET A 1 2.53 0.75 -5.60
N THR A 2 1.74 -0.32 -5.69
CA THR A 2 1.06 -0.94 -4.56
C THR A 2 1.46 -2.40 -4.45
N PHE A 3 1.64 -2.89 -3.22
CA PHE A 3 2.02 -4.26 -2.88
C PHE A 3 0.97 -4.86 -1.96
N TYR A 4 0.67 -6.14 -2.18
CA TYR A 4 -0.32 -6.89 -1.43
C TYR A 4 0.32 -8.13 -0.81
N PHE A 5 0.16 -8.31 0.50
CA PHE A 5 0.68 -9.47 1.21
C PHE A 5 -0.42 -10.24 1.90
N PHE A 6 -0.32 -11.57 1.88
CA PHE A 6 -1.18 -12.48 2.63
C PHE A 6 -2.66 -12.47 2.22
N ILE A 7 -2.96 -12.19 0.95
CA ILE A 7 -4.32 -12.35 0.46
C ILE A 7 -4.67 -13.84 0.52
N ASN A 8 -5.78 -14.17 1.19
CA ASN A 8 -6.34 -15.50 1.18
C ASN A 8 -7.50 -15.52 0.17
N PRO A 9 -7.30 -16.03 -1.05
CA PRO A 9 -8.28 -15.90 -2.13
C PRO A 9 -9.68 -16.41 -1.74
N TYR A 10 -10.69 -15.55 -1.89
CA TYR A 10 -12.09 -15.95 -1.69
C TYR A 10 -12.88 -15.79 -2.99
N GLY A 11 -13.32 -16.92 -3.55
CA GLY A 11 -14.03 -16.98 -4.83
C GLY A 11 -13.13 -16.99 -6.07
N TRP A 12 -11.80 -17.03 -5.87
CA TRP A 12 -10.81 -17.18 -6.94
C TRP A 12 -9.66 -18.09 -6.48
N SER A 13 -8.88 -18.64 -7.41
CA SER A 13 -7.73 -19.50 -7.11
C SER A 13 -6.61 -19.24 -8.10
N VAL A 14 -5.36 -19.26 -7.61
CA VAL A 14 -4.14 -19.14 -8.43
C VAL A 14 -3.91 -20.39 -9.29
N SER A 15 -4.43 -21.55 -8.87
CA SER A 15 -4.22 -22.84 -9.55
C SER A 15 -5.24 -23.17 -10.63
N ASN A 16 -6.31 -22.39 -10.77
CA ASN A 16 -7.39 -22.70 -11.70
C ASN A 16 -7.34 -21.76 -12.90
N THR A 17 -7.17 -22.33 -14.10
CA THR A 17 -7.04 -21.59 -15.38
C THR A 17 -8.29 -20.79 -15.74
N SER A 18 -9.39 -20.93 -15.00
CA SER A 18 -10.68 -20.27 -15.24
C SER A 18 -10.89 -18.97 -14.46
N ASN A 19 -9.99 -18.57 -13.54
CA ASN A 19 -10.19 -17.39 -12.68
C ASN A 19 -9.17 -16.28 -13.00
N GLN A 20 -9.46 -15.50 -14.05
CA GLN A 20 -8.66 -14.33 -14.46
C GLN A 20 -9.11 -13.02 -13.78
N SER A 21 -10.15 -13.05 -12.95
CA SER A 21 -10.74 -11.87 -12.32
C SER A 21 -10.73 -12.00 -10.79
N VAL A 22 -10.22 -10.98 -10.12
CA VAL A 22 -10.31 -10.83 -8.67
C VAL A 22 -11.37 -9.79 -8.37
N LEU A 23 -12.34 -10.11 -7.51
CA LEU A 23 -13.27 -9.11 -7.01
C LEU A 23 -12.53 -8.16 -6.06
N TYR A 24 -12.71 -6.85 -6.20
CA TYR A 24 -12.04 -5.86 -5.36
C TYR A 24 -12.97 -4.69 -5.00
N VAL A 25 -12.60 -3.93 -3.98
CA VAL A 25 -13.12 -2.58 -3.72
C VAL A 25 -12.03 -1.58 -4.06
N THR A 26 -12.37 -0.39 -4.55
CA THR A 26 -11.39 0.68 -4.81
C THR A 26 -11.37 1.67 -3.64
N SER A 27 -10.25 2.35 -3.42
CA SER A 27 -10.12 3.49 -2.50
C SER A 27 -11.19 4.57 -2.69
N LEU A 28 -11.84 4.65 -3.85
CA LEU A 28 -12.96 5.57 -4.10
C LEU A 28 -14.29 5.12 -3.46
N ASN A 29 -14.44 3.83 -3.15
CA ASN A 29 -15.69 3.22 -2.69
C ASN A 29 -15.62 2.71 -1.24
N VAL A 30 -14.73 3.28 -0.43
CA VAL A 30 -14.61 2.98 1.00
C VAL A 30 -15.12 4.12 1.86
N SER A 31 -15.62 3.82 3.05
CA SER A 31 -16.16 4.82 3.97
C SER A 31 -15.13 5.46 4.89
N GLN A 32 -13.95 4.85 5.06
CA GLN A 32 -12.86 5.40 5.87
C GLN A 32 -12.00 6.34 5.03
N TYR A 33 -11.60 7.46 5.63
CA TYR A 33 -10.53 8.28 5.08
C TYR A 33 -9.22 7.51 5.24
N LEU A 34 -8.61 7.13 4.12
CA LEU A 34 -7.34 6.42 4.08
C LEU A 34 -6.20 7.42 4.25
N SER A 35 -5.61 7.84 3.13
CA SER A 35 -4.56 8.84 3.06
C SER A 35 -5.05 10.09 2.34
N PRO A 36 -4.60 11.30 2.75
CA PRO A 36 -4.82 12.53 1.99
C PRO A 36 -4.10 12.53 0.64
N VAL A 37 -3.08 11.70 0.49
CA VAL A 37 -2.31 11.50 -0.74
C VAL A 37 -2.34 10.01 -1.08
N ILE A 38 -3.25 9.66 -1.97
CA ILE A 38 -3.48 8.29 -2.41
C ILE A 38 -3.88 8.29 -3.89
N GLY A 39 -3.27 7.39 -4.67
CA GLY A 39 -3.80 7.00 -5.99
C GLY A 39 -5.03 6.08 -5.90
N ASP A 40 -5.49 5.60 -7.06
CA ASP A 40 -6.48 4.53 -7.11
C ASP A 40 -5.83 3.22 -6.65
N VAL A 41 -6.26 2.75 -5.47
CA VAL A 41 -5.81 1.49 -4.88
C VAL A 41 -6.96 0.51 -4.91
N ILE A 42 -6.73 -0.66 -5.52
CA ILE A 42 -7.65 -1.78 -5.40
C ILE A 42 -7.38 -2.55 -4.11
N PHE A 43 -8.43 -3.06 -3.48
CA PHE A 43 -8.41 -3.89 -2.29
C PHE A 43 -9.04 -5.25 -2.66
N PRO A 44 -8.21 -6.25 -3.04
CA PRO A 44 -8.67 -7.57 -3.43
C PRO A 44 -9.48 -8.27 -2.34
N ASN A 45 -10.46 -9.08 -2.76
CA ASN A 45 -11.24 -9.88 -1.83
C ASN A 45 -10.38 -10.95 -1.16
N SER A 46 -10.42 -10.97 0.16
CA SER A 46 -9.73 -11.96 0.98
C SER A 46 -10.67 -12.57 2.02
N SER A 47 -10.46 -13.83 2.39
CA SER A 47 -11.13 -14.45 3.54
C SER A 47 -10.40 -14.20 4.87
N ALA A 48 -9.30 -13.46 4.84
CA ALA A 48 -8.51 -13.09 6.00
C ALA A 48 -7.96 -11.66 5.85
N ASN A 49 -7.60 -11.04 6.98
CA ASN A 49 -6.93 -9.75 6.95
C ASN A 49 -5.60 -9.86 6.21
N TYR A 50 -5.24 -8.80 5.49
CA TYR A 50 -4.06 -8.75 4.65
C TYR A 50 -3.42 -7.36 4.70
N LEU A 51 -2.22 -7.23 4.15
CA LEU A 51 -1.46 -5.98 4.17
C LEU A 51 -1.43 -5.35 2.78
N VAL A 52 -1.53 -4.03 2.76
CA VAL A 52 -1.36 -3.21 1.57
C VAL A 52 -0.31 -2.15 1.84
N VAL A 53 0.67 -2.03 0.96
CA VAL A 53 1.70 -0.98 1.02
C VAL A 53 1.74 -0.25 -0.30
N GLN A 54 1.81 1.07 -0.27
CA GLN A 54 1.93 1.90 -1.45
C GLN A 54 3.19 2.76 -1.34
N PHE A 55 4.01 2.72 -2.39
CA PHE A 55 4.99 3.75 -2.68
C PHE A 55 4.30 4.82 -3.54
N ASP A 56 4.15 6.01 -2.98
CA ASP A 56 3.47 7.16 -3.57
C ASP A 56 4.35 8.43 -3.48
N PRO A 57 5.22 8.66 -4.48
CA PRO A 57 6.03 9.88 -4.56
C PRO A 57 5.21 11.18 -4.58
N ALA A 58 3.89 11.10 -4.79
CA ALA A 58 3.01 12.27 -4.76
C ALA A 58 3.04 13.02 -3.44
N TRP A 59 3.46 12.35 -2.36
CA TRP A 59 3.72 12.98 -1.08
C TRP A 59 4.71 14.15 -1.15
N PHE A 60 5.58 14.25 -2.16
CA PHE A 60 6.46 15.41 -2.27
C PHE A 60 5.72 16.70 -2.68
N TYR A 61 4.81 16.64 -3.65
CA TYR A 61 4.16 17.83 -4.22
C TYR A 61 2.72 18.03 -3.77
N ASN A 62 1.96 16.96 -3.55
CA ASN A 62 0.62 17.07 -2.96
C ASN A 62 0.68 17.59 -1.52
N TYR A 63 1.81 17.38 -0.83
CA TYR A 63 2.11 18.00 0.44
C TYR A 63 1.98 19.53 0.45
N SER A 64 2.17 20.24 -0.66
CA SER A 64 1.92 21.69 -0.70
C SER A 64 0.54 22.06 -1.24
N SER A 65 -0.01 21.28 -2.18
CA SER A 65 -1.22 21.65 -2.94
C SER A 65 -2.55 21.28 -2.26
N VAL A 66 -2.63 20.16 -1.52
CA VAL A 66 -3.86 19.75 -0.83
C VAL A 66 -3.94 20.22 0.62
N THR A 67 -2.81 20.55 1.26
CA THR A 67 -2.78 20.93 2.69
C THR A 67 -2.27 22.34 2.98
N GLY A 68 -1.92 23.12 1.95
CA GLY A 68 -1.44 24.51 2.11
C GLY A 68 -0.10 24.62 2.85
N GLY A 69 0.67 23.52 2.89
CA GLY A 69 1.85 23.37 3.72
C GLY A 69 1.93 21.97 4.34
N SER A 70 2.85 21.77 5.28
CA SER A 70 3.17 20.46 5.83
C SER A 70 2.00 19.73 6.47
N VAL A 71 1.69 18.50 6.03
CA VAL A 71 0.81 17.58 6.79
C VAL A 71 1.57 17.20 8.07
N PRO A 72 1.09 17.57 9.27
CA PRO A 72 1.77 17.18 10.50
C PRO A 72 1.87 15.65 10.58
N GLY A 73 3.09 15.15 10.81
CA GLY A 73 3.36 13.72 10.94
C GLY A 73 3.63 12.94 9.64
N SER A 74 3.61 13.58 8.47
CA SER A 74 4.13 12.97 7.24
C SER A 74 5.64 13.26 7.08
N THR A 75 6.42 12.26 6.70
CA THR A 75 7.88 12.32 6.56
C THR A 75 8.43 11.66 5.29
N GLY A 76 7.63 10.88 4.55
CA GLY A 76 8.08 10.09 3.40
C GLY A 76 6.98 9.73 2.39
N PRO A 77 7.31 8.97 1.34
CA PRO A 77 6.37 8.62 0.26
C PRO A 77 5.57 7.33 0.49
N TRP A 78 5.51 6.80 1.71
CA TRP A 78 4.95 5.47 1.94
C TRP A 78 3.60 5.54 2.62
N ASN A 79 2.64 4.79 2.09
CA ASN A 79 1.41 4.48 2.77
C ASN A 79 1.36 2.98 3.10
N ALA A 80 0.81 2.61 4.25
CA ALA A 80 0.61 1.22 4.63
C ALA A 80 -0.70 1.05 5.40
N TRP A 81 -1.42 -0.02 5.08
CA TRP A 81 -2.70 -0.35 5.71
C TRP A 81 -2.79 -1.82 6.05
N VAL A 82 -3.41 -2.10 7.20
CA VAL A 82 -4.02 -3.39 7.46
C VAL A 82 -5.44 -3.34 6.94
N VAL A 83 -5.77 -4.23 6.00
CA VAL A 83 -7.13 -4.39 5.50
C VAL A 83 -7.83 -5.47 6.31
N ASN A 84 -8.85 -5.05 7.05
CA ASN A 84 -9.70 -5.91 7.85
C ASN A 84 -10.98 -6.24 7.08
N GLU A 85 -11.10 -7.50 6.69
CA GLU A 85 -12.27 -8.04 5.99
C GLU A 85 -13.37 -8.35 7.02
N LYS A 86 -14.55 -7.71 6.90
CA LYS A 86 -15.70 -8.05 7.74
C LYS A 86 -16.70 -8.90 6.96
N SER A 87 -16.74 -10.19 7.31
CA SER A 87 -17.81 -11.15 7.04
C SER A 87 -18.36 -11.17 5.60
N VAL A 88 -17.84 -12.07 4.77
CA VAL A 88 -18.48 -12.46 3.51
C VAL A 88 -19.56 -13.52 3.80
N LYS A 89 -20.84 -13.16 3.63
CA LYS A 89 -21.91 -14.15 3.41
C LYS A 89 -22.64 -13.83 2.11
N HIS A 90 -22.59 -14.78 1.17
CA HIS A 90 -23.52 -14.93 0.05
C HIS A 90 -24.01 -13.63 -0.61
N GLY A 91 -23.08 -12.89 -1.21
CA GLY A 91 -23.40 -12.08 -2.38
C GLY A 91 -23.90 -10.65 -2.20
N THR A 92 -23.98 -10.07 -0.99
CA THR A 92 -24.71 -8.78 -0.90
C THR A 92 -24.10 -7.64 -0.07
N VAL A 93 -23.11 -7.81 0.81
CA VAL A 93 -22.41 -6.63 1.40
C VAL A 93 -20.94 -6.93 1.65
N ARG A 94 -20.06 -6.14 1.02
CA ARG A 94 -18.61 -6.07 1.30
C ARG A 94 -18.36 -4.85 2.19
N SER A 95 -17.95 -5.06 3.43
CA SER A 95 -17.41 -3.98 4.26
C SER A 95 -15.98 -4.34 4.60
N ILE A 96 -15.05 -3.63 3.98
CA ILE A 96 -13.66 -3.61 4.41
C ILE A 96 -13.48 -2.45 5.37
N SER A 97 -12.57 -2.62 6.31
CA SER A 97 -12.14 -1.57 7.22
C SER A 97 -10.62 -1.55 7.29
N PHE A 98 -10.07 -0.42 7.70
CA PHE A 98 -8.64 -0.15 7.63
C PHE A 98 -8.12 0.15 9.02
N ALA A 99 -6.96 -0.42 9.34
CA ALA A 99 -6.25 -0.15 10.57
C ALA A 99 -4.81 0.26 10.27
N PRO A 100 -4.21 1.05 11.17
CA PRO A 100 -4.80 1.72 12.33
C PRO A 100 -5.80 2.82 11.95
N SER A 101 -6.81 3.07 12.79
CA SER A 101 -7.76 4.17 12.62
C SER A 101 -8.12 4.72 14.01
N PRO A 102 -7.69 5.95 14.37
CA PRO A 102 -6.99 6.92 13.52
C PRO A 102 -5.54 6.53 13.19
N SER A 103 -4.98 7.19 12.18
CA SER A 103 -3.57 7.10 11.79
C SER A 103 -2.66 7.48 12.97
N PRO A 104 -1.64 6.67 13.31
CA PRO A 104 -0.71 6.98 14.39
C PRO A 104 0.15 8.20 14.10
N ASN A 105 0.43 8.49 12.83
CA ASN A 105 1.28 9.61 12.44
C ASN A 105 0.46 10.84 12.02
N LEU A 106 -0.69 10.67 11.35
CA LEU A 106 -1.49 11.82 10.89
C LEU A 106 -2.65 12.18 11.82
N GLY A 107 -3.06 11.28 12.72
CA GLY A 107 -4.25 11.44 13.55
C GLY A 107 -5.56 11.34 12.77
N PRO A 108 -6.71 11.68 13.41
CA PRO A 108 -8.01 11.69 12.75
C PRO A 108 -8.06 12.72 11.59
N PRO A 109 -8.79 12.44 10.49
CA PRO A 109 -9.67 11.29 10.27
C PRO A 109 -9.00 10.08 9.60
N TRP A 110 -7.68 10.14 9.37
CA TRP A 110 -6.95 9.22 8.49
C TRP A 110 -6.82 7.82 9.07
N SER A 111 -6.60 6.84 8.20
CA SER A 111 -6.44 5.43 8.55
C SER A 111 -5.21 4.88 7.85
N GLY A 112 -4.37 4.17 8.60
CA GLY A 112 -3.09 3.65 8.10
C GLY A 112 -1.89 4.41 8.65
N TRP A 113 -0.73 4.03 8.13
CA TRP A 113 0.50 4.80 8.23
C TRP A 113 0.71 5.49 6.91
N ASP A 114 0.44 6.79 6.84
CA ASP A 114 0.34 7.50 5.58
C ASP A 114 1.40 8.58 5.48
N GLY A 115 2.11 8.64 4.37
CA GLY A 115 3.23 9.56 4.18
C GLY A 115 4.36 9.31 5.15
N VAL A 116 4.62 8.06 5.55
CA VAL A 116 5.70 7.70 6.47
C VAL A 116 7.01 7.44 5.73
N GLY A 117 8.09 7.33 6.50
CA GLY A 117 9.40 6.97 5.99
C GLY A 117 10.30 8.19 5.79
N THR A 118 11.28 8.07 4.90
CA THR A 118 12.29 9.08 4.65
C THR A 118 12.51 9.29 3.16
N TRP A 119 13.12 10.42 2.84
CA TRP A 119 13.72 10.70 1.56
C TRP A 119 15.22 10.90 1.76
N SER A 120 16.04 10.49 0.80
CA SER A 120 17.47 10.75 0.84
C SER A 120 17.99 11.04 -0.56
N PRO A 121 18.84 12.06 -0.73
CA PRO A 121 19.24 13.06 0.28
C PRO A 121 18.18 14.17 0.49
N TYR A 122 17.20 14.25 -0.38
CA TYR A 122 16.06 15.17 -0.35
C TYR A 122 14.85 14.49 -0.99
N PRO A 123 13.63 15.02 -0.83
CA PRO A 123 12.46 14.48 -1.52
C PRO A 123 12.62 14.43 -3.04
N TRP A 124 12.19 13.34 -3.67
CA TRP A 124 12.40 13.08 -5.10
C TRP A 124 11.18 12.43 -5.76
N ILE A 125 11.08 12.53 -7.09
CA ILE A 125 10.03 11.89 -7.89
C ILE A 125 10.73 11.20 -9.06
N PRO A 126 10.38 9.95 -9.40
CA PRO A 126 10.89 9.29 -10.59
C PRO A 126 10.54 10.09 -11.87
N GLY A 127 11.50 10.28 -12.75
CA GLY A 127 11.31 10.89 -14.06
C GLY A 127 10.82 9.90 -15.13
N PRO A 128 10.36 10.41 -16.29
CA PRO A 128 10.02 9.56 -17.43
C PRO A 128 11.22 8.71 -17.88
N GLY A 129 11.03 7.38 -17.92
CA GLY A 129 12.08 6.43 -18.32
C GLY A 129 12.99 5.97 -17.18
N ASP A 130 12.79 6.46 -15.96
CA ASP A 130 13.51 5.97 -14.79
C ASP A 130 12.98 4.60 -14.34
N TYR A 131 13.91 3.72 -13.97
CA TYR A 131 13.58 2.43 -13.36
C TYR A 131 13.71 2.56 -11.85
N VAL A 132 12.65 2.24 -11.12
CA VAL A 132 12.68 2.30 -9.67
C VAL A 132 12.61 0.88 -9.11
N LEU A 133 13.62 0.49 -8.33
CA LEU A 133 13.55 -0.72 -7.52
C LEU A 133 12.74 -0.40 -6.28
N VAL A 134 11.67 -1.15 -6.04
CA VAL A 134 10.84 -1.01 -4.84
C VAL A 134 10.72 -2.36 -4.15
N CYS A 135 11.19 -2.43 -2.91
CA CYS A 135 11.19 -3.61 -2.07
C CYS A 135 10.28 -3.37 -0.86
N VAL A 136 9.43 -4.33 -0.53
CA VAL A 136 8.64 -4.31 0.70
C VAL A 136 8.78 -5.65 1.39
N THR A 137 9.09 -5.62 2.68
CA THR A 137 9.35 -6.81 3.50
C THR A 137 8.45 -6.79 4.71
N TYR A 138 7.71 -7.88 4.93
CA TYR A 138 7.07 -8.16 6.21
C TYR A 138 7.95 -9.08 7.06
N SER A 139 8.19 -8.69 8.32
CA SER A 139 8.89 -9.53 9.29
C SER A 139 7.91 -10.07 10.32
N PRO A 140 7.63 -11.38 10.37
CA PRO A 140 6.78 -11.97 11.42
C PRO A 140 7.44 -11.93 12.80
N ARG A 141 8.78 -11.83 12.87
CA ARG A 141 9.51 -11.78 14.16
C ARG A 141 9.26 -10.48 14.92
N THR A 142 9.21 -9.36 14.19
CA THR A 142 8.98 -8.02 14.75
C THR A 142 7.55 -7.53 14.52
N ASN A 143 6.77 -8.27 13.72
CA ASN A 143 5.45 -7.88 13.22
C ASN A 143 5.47 -6.48 12.61
N SER A 144 6.43 -6.25 11.71
CA SER A 144 6.69 -4.95 11.11
C SER A 144 6.77 -5.03 9.59
N LEU A 145 6.43 -3.92 8.93
CA LEU A 145 6.70 -3.69 7.53
C LEU A 145 7.93 -2.80 7.38
N TYR A 146 8.76 -3.14 6.41
CA TYR A 146 9.89 -2.36 5.95
C TYR A 146 9.71 -2.12 4.46
N GLY A 147 10.12 -0.95 3.98
CA GLY A 147 10.21 -0.71 2.56
C GLY A 147 11.44 0.09 2.19
N PHE A 148 11.82 -0.09 0.94
CA PHE A 148 12.94 0.57 0.30
C PHE A 148 12.58 0.87 -1.15
N ALA A 149 12.90 2.07 -1.61
CA ALA A 149 12.79 2.46 -3.00
C ALA A 149 14.11 3.13 -3.41
N GLU A 150 14.60 2.80 -4.60
CA GLU A 150 15.82 3.35 -5.19
C GLU A 150 15.55 3.65 -6.66
N ASP A 151 15.87 4.86 -7.08
CA ASP A 151 15.95 5.19 -8.50
C ASP A 151 17.23 4.56 -9.08
N LEU A 152 17.09 3.56 -9.94
CA LEU A 152 18.22 2.85 -10.53
C LEU A 152 19.00 3.72 -11.54
N ASN A 153 18.39 4.78 -12.05
CA ASN A 153 19.05 5.76 -12.91
C ASN A 153 19.88 6.74 -12.06
N TYR A 154 19.44 7.01 -10.84
CA TYR A 154 20.09 7.88 -9.86
C TYR A 154 20.20 7.20 -8.49
N PRO A 155 21.10 6.22 -8.29
CA PRO A 155 21.10 5.30 -7.14
C PRO A 155 21.39 5.92 -5.76
N TRP A 156 21.58 7.24 -5.71
CA TRP A 156 21.61 8.01 -4.45
C TRP A 156 20.24 8.54 -4.03
N LEU A 157 19.25 8.52 -4.92
CA LEU A 157 17.86 8.85 -4.64
C LEU A 157 17.18 7.62 -4.06
N VAL A 158 17.07 7.60 -2.74
CA VAL A 158 16.48 6.48 -2.02
C VAL A 158 15.38 6.94 -1.08
N SER A 159 14.49 6.03 -0.75
CA SER A 159 13.45 6.20 0.25
C SER A 159 13.29 4.92 1.04
N SER A 160 12.99 5.03 2.33
CA SER A 160 12.75 3.86 3.17
C SER A 160 11.70 4.12 4.23
N PHE A 161 11.05 3.08 4.71
CA PHE A 161 10.17 3.17 5.87
C PHE A 161 10.29 1.93 6.76
N SER A 162 9.86 2.09 8.01
CA SER A 162 9.65 1.00 8.97
C SER A 162 8.45 1.34 9.84
N VAL A 163 7.45 0.46 9.88
CA VAL A 163 6.28 0.60 10.75
C VAL A 163 5.99 -0.70 11.50
N SER A 164 5.59 -0.57 12.77
CA SER A 164 5.16 -1.70 13.58
C SER A 164 3.66 -1.93 13.39
N LEU A 165 3.28 -3.18 13.12
CA LEU A 165 1.88 -3.61 13.01
C LEU A 165 1.31 -4.15 14.34
N SER A 166 2.07 -4.03 15.42
CA SER A 166 1.70 -4.53 16.74
C SER A 166 0.36 -3.96 17.20
N GLY A 167 -0.56 -4.85 17.60
CA GLY A 167 -1.92 -4.47 17.99
C GLY A 167 -2.93 -4.34 16.84
N TYR A 168 -2.48 -4.33 15.59
CA TYR A 168 -3.35 -4.14 14.41
C TYR A 168 -3.36 -5.33 13.45
N PHE A 169 -2.23 -6.03 13.32
CA PHE A 169 -2.11 -7.21 12.47
C PHE A 169 -1.57 -8.38 13.27
N ARG A 170 -2.14 -9.56 13.05
CA ARG A 170 -1.61 -10.82 13.56
C ARG A 170 -0.96 -11.55 12.40
N SER A 171 0.29 -11.99 12.59
CA SER A 171 0.97 -12.81 11.58
C SER A 171 0.05 -13.95 11.13
N PRO A 172 -0.13 -14.12 9.82
CA PRO A 172 -0.92 -15.22 9.29
C PRO A 172 -0.26 -16.56 9.66
N PRO A 173 -1.06 -17.62 9.87
CA PRO A 173 -0.51 -18.95 10.09
C PRO A 173 0.22 -19.45 8.84
N SER A 174 1.07 -20.47 8.98
CA SER A 174 1.70 -21.13 7.83
C SER A 174 0.64 -21.62 6.84
N GLY A 175 0.83 -21.31 5.57
CA GLY A 175 -0.14 -21.61 4.53
C GLY A 175 0.24 -20.99 3.19
N THR A 176 -0.64 -21.16 2.21
CA THR A 176 -0.49 -20.55 0.88
C THR A 176 -1.32 -19.29 0.81
N TYR A 177 -0.69 -18.20 0.40
CA TYR A 177 -1.32 -16.90 0.21
C TYR A 177 -0.99 -16.37 -1.17
N ALA A 178 -1.88 -15.57 -1.73
CA ALA A 178 -1.56 -14.76 -2.87
C ALA A 178 -0.83 -13.48 -2.42
N PHE A 179 0.16 -13.08 -3.22
CA PHE A 179 0.74 -11.75 -3.20
C PHE A 179 0.49 -11.08 -4.54
N GLY A 180 0.68 -9.76 -4.60
CA GLY A 180 0.55 -9.04 -5.86
C GLY A 180 1.22 -7.68 -5.82
N ALA A 181 1.40 -7.11 -7.00
CA ALA A 181 1.82 -5.74 -7.18
C ALA A 181 0.94 -5.07 -8.23
N GLY A 182 0.69 -3.76 -8.06
CA GLY A 182 -0.11 -2.96 -8.97
C GLY A 182 0.49 -1.57 -9.20
N ALA A 183 0.35 -1.07 -10.41
CA ALA A 183 0.56 0.35 -10.72
C ALA A 183 -0.80 0.98 -10.99
N GLY A 184 -1.01 2.19 -10.49
CA GLY A 184 -2.25 2.93 -10.61
C GLY A 184 -1.98 4.42 -10.59
N THR A 185 -2.86 5.20 -11.20
CA THR A 185 -2.78 6.66 -11.23
C THR A 185 -3.74 7.26 -10.18
N GLY A 186 -3.67 8.57 -9.95
CA GLY A 186 -4.60 9.27 -9.06
C GLY A 186 -5.27 10.45 -9.75
N TYR A 187 -6.29 11.02 -9.10
CA TYR A 187 -7.09 12.11 -9.67
C TYR A 187 -6.28 13.37 -10.01
N THR A 188 -5.28 13.72 -9.20
CA THR A 188 -4.44 14.91 -9.40
C THR A 188 -3.13 14.63 -10.14
N TYR A 189 -2.82 13.37 -10.46
CA TYR A 189 -1.60 13.01 -11.17
C TYR A 189 -1.73 11.69 -11.94
N ALA A 190 -1.51 11.77 -13.25
CA ALA A 190 -1.27 10.61 -14.10
C ALA A 190 0.22 10.27 -14.02
N ALA A 191 0.56 9.28 -13.19
CA ALA A 191 1.87 8.66 -13.25
C ALA A 191 1.91 7.69 -14.44
N ASP A 192 2.77 7.95 -15.42
CA ASP A 192 3.03 7.02 -16.54
C ASP A 192 4.03 5.93 -16.13
N TRP A 193 3.72 5.24 -15.04
CA TRP A 193 4.50 4.11 -14.54
C TRP A 193 3.86 2.78 -14.90
N SER A 194 4.72 1.77 -15.09
CA SER A 194 4.30 0.39 -15.30
C SER A 194 5.19 -0.53 -14.48
N ILE A 195 4.71 -1.74 -14.25
CA ILE A 195 5.49 -2.79 -13.61
C ILE A 195 6.25 -3.54 -14.70
N VAL A 196 7.57 -3.41 -14.70
CA VAL A 196 8.43 -4.10 -15.66
C VAL A 196 8.90 -5.47 -15.15
N TYR A 197 8.95 -5.65 -13.83
CA TYR A 197 9.40 -6.88 -13.18
C TYR A 197 8.81 -7.00 -11.77
N VAL A 198 8.43 -8.22 -11.39
CA VAL A 198 8.02 -8.57 -10.03
C VAL A 198 8.78 -9.81 -9.61
N TRP A 199 9.32 -9.78 -8.40
CA TRP A 199 10.00 -10.92 -7.80
C TRP A 199 9.59 -11.07 -6.35
N GLU A 200 9.43 -12.31 -5.92
CA GLU A 200 9.21 -12.70 -4.54
C GLU A 200 10.48 -13.37 -4.03
N GLY A 201 11.05 -12.85 -2.94
CA GLY A 201 12.16 -13.49 -2.25
C GLY A 201 11.65 -14.53 -1.25
N SER A 202 11.86 -15.80 -1.58
CA SER A 202 11.59 -16.97 -0.73
C SER A 202 12.71 -17.24 0.27
#